data_AF-A0A1V4Z064-F1
#
_entry.id   AF-A0A1V4Z064-F1
#
_cell.length_a   1.000
_cell.length_b   1.000
_cell.length_c   1.000
_cell.angle_alpha   90.00
_cell.angle_beta   90.00
_cell.angle_gamma   90.00
#
_symmetry.space_group_name_H-M   'P 1'
#
loop_
_entity.id
_entity.type
_entity.pdbx_description
1 polymer ?
#
loop_
_entity_poly.entity_id
_entity_poly.type
_entity_poly.pdbx_seq_one_letter_code
_entity_poly.pdbx_strand_id
1 'polypeptide(L)'
;MEKNIPVSTSQKKITIILTEGPYRSQYADMAYKIARTAINLGYAVNMFLYMDATHIPKKGQNPHSFPNVGDRYKKLIKKGADIRACIRCATARGHTCIKDPYIAGVRITSVYDIPQWIAESDKVLNLG
;
A
#
# COMPACT_ATOMS: atom_id res chain seq x y z
N MET A 1 7.12 28.90 4.98
CA MET A 1 8.18 28.98 3.96
C MET A 1 8.09 27.72 3.11
N GLU A 2 7.27 27.77 2.05
CA GLU A 2 7.18 26.69 1.07
C GLU A 2 8.39 26.80 0.14
N LYS A 3 9.25 25.78 0.16
CA LYS A 3 10.38 25.71 -0.77
C LYS A 3 9.84 25.25 -2.12
N ASN A 4 9.94 26.13 -3.12
CA ASN A 4 9.74 25.77 -4.53
C ASN A 4 10.78 24.73 -4.93
N ILE A 5 10.33 23.48 -5.05
CA ILE A 5 11.14 22.38 -5.60
C ILE A 5 11.02 22.47 -7.13
N PRO A 6 12.15 22.53 -7.87
CA PRO A 6 12.11 22.54 -9.33
C PRO A 6 11.49 21.22 -9.83
N VAL A 7 10.41 21.32 -10.59
CA VAL A 7 9.71 20.19 -11.19
C VAL A 7 10.54 19.65 -12.34
N SER A 8 11.13 18.46 -12.15
CA SER A 8 11.61 17.63 -13.26
C SER A 8 10.40 17.14 -14.06
N THR A 9 10.55 17.09 -15.38
CA THR A 9 9.53 16.84 -16.41
C THR A 9 8.90 15.43 -16.42
N SER A 10 9.06 14.64 -15.36
CA SER A 10 8.29 13.41 -15.11
C SER A 10 7.92 13.31 -13.63
N GLN A 11 6.69 12.86 -13.35
CA GLN A 11 6.23 12.65 -11.98
C GLN A 11 7.08 11.56 -11.31
N LYS A 12 7.75 11.89 -10.20
CA LYS A 12 8.54 10.92 -9.44
C LYS A 12 7.66 9.84 -8.83
N LYS A 13 8.18 8.62 -8.73
CA LYS A 13 7.45 7.45 -8.23
C LYS A 13 8.18 6.81 -7.05
N ILE A 14 7.40 6.47 -6.01
CA ILE A 14 7.87 5.67 -4.87
C ILE A 14 7.08 4.36 -4.80
N THR A 15 7.80 3.25 -4.64
CA THR A 15 7.20 1.94 -4.35
C THR A 15 7.44 1.59 -2.89
N ILE A 16 6.37 1.24 -2.17
CA ILE A 16 6.42 0.79 -0.78
C ILE A 16 6.04 -0.69 -0.74
N ILE A 17 6.95 -1.54 -0.29
CA ILE A 17 6.70 -2.96 -0.06
C ILE A 17 6.43 -3.12 1.43
N LEU A 18 5.31 -3.76 1.78
CA LEU A 18 4.98 -4.10 3.16
C LEU A 18 4.96 -5.61 3.32
N THR A 19 5.51 -6.10 4.43
CA THR A 19 5.48 -7.53 4.74
C THR A 19 4.70 -7.90 6.01
N GLU A 20 4.50 -6.95 6.93
CA GLU A 20 3.76 -7.20 8.16
C GLU A 20 2.27 -6.83 8.09
N GLY A 21 1.45 -7.57 8.83
CA GLY A 21 0.01 -7.33 8.94
C GLY A 21 -0.36 -6.12 9.83
N PRO A 22 -1.64 -5.72 9.83
CA PRO A 22 -2.11 -4.61 10.63
C PRO A 22 -2.19 -4.97 12.13
N TYR A 23 -2.18 -3.96 12.99
CA TYR A 23 -2.43 -4.04 14.45
C TYR A 23 -1.38 -4.74 15.32
N ARG A 24 -0.46 -5.52 14.76
CA ARG A 24 0.67 -6.10 15.52
C ARG A 24 1.84 -5.13 15.68
N SER A 25 2.12 -4.35 14.65
CA SER A 25 3.21 -3.39 14.59
C SER A 25 2.73 -2.05 14.01
N GLN A 26 3.63 -1.07 14.01
CA GLN A 26 3.35 0.26 13.47
C GLN A 26 3.55 0.37 11.96
N TYR A 27 4.06 -0.67 11.28
CA TYR A 27 4.45 -0.58 9.87
C TYR A 27 3.29 -0.19 8.95
N ALA A 28 2.08 -0.72 9.18
CA ALA A 28 0.91 -0.35 8.39
C ALA A 28 0.52 1.15 8.55
N ASP A 29 0.67 1.71 9.76
CA ASP A 29 0.43 3.13 10.05
C ASP A 29 1.55 4.03 9.48
N MET A 30 2.81 3.61 9.66
CA MET A 30 3.97 4.30 9.09
C MET A 30 3.87 4.37 7.57
N ALA A 31 3.60 3.25 6.90
CA ALA A 31 3.40 3.20 5.46
C ALA A 31 2.28 4.12 5.00
N TYR A 32 1.15 4.16 5.73
CA TYR A 32 0.06 5.08 5.42
C TYR A 32 0.51 6.55 5.50
N LYS A 33 1.21 6.94 6.57
CA LYS A 33 1.71 8.31 6.75
C LYS A 33 2.72 8.68 5.65
N ILE A 34 3.64 7.77 5.32
CA ILE A 34 4.64 7.97 4.26
C ILE A 34 3.96 8.11 2.90
N ALA A 35 3.10 7.16 2.52
CA ALA A 35 2.37 7.18 1.26
C ALA A 35 1.53 8.45 1.10
N ARG A 36 0.76 8.82 2.14
CA ARG A 36 -0.08 10.03 2.12
C ARG A 36 0.76 11.29 1.90
N THR A 37 1.88 11.41 2.62
CA THR A 37 2.76 12.58 2.49
C THR A 37 3.47 12.58 1.14
N ALA A 38 3.92 11.44 0.64
CA ALA A 38 4.52 11.32 -0.69
C ALA A 38 3.56 11.77 -1.80
N ILE A 39 2.29 11.35 -1.75
CA ILE A 39 1.26 11.82 -2.70
C ILE A 39 1.09 13.34 -2.60
N ASN A 40 1.03 13.90 -1.39
CA ASN A 40 0.89 15.35 -1.19
C ASN A 40 2.12 16.13 -1.71
N LEU A 41 3.29 15.49 -1.77
CA LEU A 41 4.51 16.04 -2.38
C LEU A 41 4.59 15.82 -3.90
N GLY A 42 3.53 15.29 -4.51
CA GLY A 42 3.43 15.07 -5.96
C GLY A 42 3.96 13.73 -6.44
N TYR A 43 4.34 12.79 -5.57
CA TYR A 43 4.79 11.47 -6.00
C TYR A 43 3.63 10.59 -6.45
N ALA A 44 3.84 9.80 -7.51
CA ALA A 44 3.06 8.59 -7.75
C ALA A 44 3.46 7.53 -6.71
N VAL A 45 2.47 6.83 -6.14
CA VAL A 45 2.72 5.83 -5.07
C VAL A 45 2.20 4.47 -5.48
N ASN A 46 3.09 3.50 -5.46
CA ASN A 46 2.79 2.08 -5.52
C ASN A 46 2.94 1.45 -4.13
N MET A 47 2.03 0.56 -3.76
CA MET A 47 2.13 -0.21 -2.52
C MET A 47 1.92 -1.69 -2.79
N PHE A 48 2.91 -2.53 -2.46
CA PHE A 48 2.83 -3.97 -2.62
C PHE A 48 2.72 -4.65 -1.25
N LEU A 49 1.63 -5.38 -1.05
CA LEU A 49 1.33 -6.07 0.19
C LEU A 49 1.74 -7.54 0.06
N TYR A 50 2.84 -7.88 0.72
CA TYR A 50 3.45 -9.21 0.73
C TYR A 50 3.32 -9.85 2.11
N MET A 51 3.40 -11.19 2.19
CA MET A 51 3.23 -11.94 3.44
C MET A 51 1.98 -11.50 4.24
N ASP A 52 2.13 -11.13 5.51
CA ASP A 52 1.03 -10.77 6.41
C ASP A 52 0.41 -9.42 6.08
N ALA A 53 1.09 -8.57 5.30
CA ALA A 53 0.52 -7.31 4.83
C ALA A 53 -0.76 -7.51 4.00
N THR A 54 -1.00 -8.71 3.47
CA THR A 54 -2.27 -9.05 2.81
C THR A 54 -3.49 -9.02 3.73
N HIS A 55 -3.32 -8.94 5.06
CA HIS A 55 -4.41 -8.68 6.00
C HIS A 55 -4.82 -7.19 6.07
N ILE A 56 -3.94 -6.26 5.70
CA ILE A 56 -4.17 -4.81 5.75
C ILE A 56 -5.44 -4.36 5.00
N PRO A 57 -5.72 -4.82 3.77
CA PRO A 57 -6.86 -4.36 2.99
C PRO A 57 -8.11 -5.21 3.21
N LYS A 58 -8.11 -6.18 4.14
CA LYS A 58 -9.26 -7.06 4.40
C LYS A 58 -10.52 -6.24 4.73
N LYS A 59 -11.64 -6.54 4.07
CA LYS A 59 -12.95 -5.95 4.43
C LYS A 59 -13.43 -6.42 5.82
N GLY A 60 -14.28 -5.59 6.42
CA GLY A 60 -14.94 -5.90 7.69
C GLY A 60 -14.03 -5.83 8.92
N GLN A 61 -12.87 -5.19 8.81
CA GLN A 61 -12.07 -4.86 10.01
C GLN A 61 -12.87 -3.89 10.90
N ASN A 62 -12.95 -4.20 12.20
CA ASN A 62 -13.62 -3.37 13.20
C ASN A 62 -12.78 -3.30 14.50
N PRO A 63 -11.60 -2.64 14.47
CA PRO A 63 -10.77 -2.50 15.67
C PRO A 63 -11.44 -1.57 16.70
N HIS A 64 -11.40 -1.96 17.97
CA HIS A 64 -11.97 -1.16 19.05
C HIS A 64 -11.04 -0.02 19.50
N SER A 65 -9.76 -0.32 19.71
CA SER A 65 -8.80 0.61 20.34
C SER A 65 -7.81 1.26 19.37
N PHE A 66 -7.93 0.96 18.06
CA PHE A 66 -7.00 1.45 17.04
C PHE A 66 -7.75 2.06 15.86
N PRO A 67 -7.15 3.04 15.16
CA PRO A 67 -7.71 3.51 13.90
C PRO A 67 -7.87 2.37 12.89
N ASN A 68 -9.00 2.35 12.19
CA ASN A 68 -9.25 1.36 11.16
C ASN A 68 -8.25 1.49 10.00
N VAL A 69 -7.36 0.48 9.86
CA VAL A 69 -6.32 0.48 8.84
C VAL A 69 -6.92 0.37 7.43
N GLY A 70 -8.00 -0.41 7.27
CA GLY A 70 -8.71 -0.50 6.00
C GLY A 70 -9.22 0.86 5.51
N ASP A 71 -9.79 1.68 6.39
CA ASP A 71 -10.27 3.03 6.03
C ASP A 71 -9.14 4.00 5.66
N ARG A 72 -7.97 3.84 6.28
CA ARG A 72 -6.77 4.60 5.89
C ARG A 72 -6.30 4.24 4.49
N TYR A 73 -6.25 2.96 4.16
CA TYR A 73 -5.82 2.51 2.83
C TYR A 73 -6.85 2.86 1.75
N LYS A 74 -8.16 2.86 2.07
CA LYS A 74 -9.20 3.44 1.19
C LYS A 74 -8.91 4.91 0.85
N LYS A 75 -8.44 5.71 1.81
CA LYS A 75 -8.08 7.13 1.57
C LYS A 75 -6.87 7.26 0.64
N LEU A 76 -5.89 6.36 0.69
CA LEU A 76 -4.76 6.35 -0.23
C LEU A 76 -5.19 6.01 -1.66
N ILE A 77 -6.05 5.00 -1.82
CA ILE A 77 -6.62 4.62 -3.13
C ILE A 77 -7.38 5.79 -3.73
N LYS A 78 -8.23 6.48 -2.95
CA LYS A 78 -8.93 7.70 -3.39
C LYS A 78 -7.99 8.84 -3.80
N LYS A 79 -6.77 8.85 -3.27
CA LYS A 79 -5.71 9.80 -3.61
C LYS A 79 -4.83 9.34 -4.79
N GLY A 80 -5.13 8.19 -5.40
CA GLY A 80 -4.44 7.68 -6.58
C GLY A 80 -3.32 6.67 -6.30
N ALA A 81 -3.17 6.16 -5.07
CA ALA A 81 -2.20 5.10 -4.80
C ALA A 81 -2.61 3.78 -5.48
N ASP A 82 -1.68 3.13 -6.18
CA ASP A 82 -1.85 1.78 -6.72
C ASP A 82 -1.47 0.75 -5.64
N ILE A 83 -2.47 0.08 -5.06
CA ILE A 83 -2.27 -0.89 -3.98
C ILE A 83 -2.56 -2.30 -4.49
N ARG A 84 -1.57 -3.19 -4.39
CA ARG A 84 -1.67 -4.58 -4.84
C ARG A 84 -1.30 -5.54 -3.72
N ALA A 85 -1.97 -6.69 -3.68
CA ALA A 85 -1.71 -7.77 -2.75
C ALA A 85 -1.22 -9.00 -3.50
N CYS A 86 -0.18 -9.65 -2.97
CA CYS A 86 0.36 -10.88 -3.55
C CYS A 86 -0.67 -12.01 -3.53
N ILE A 87 -0.96 -12.58 -4.70
CA ILE A 87 -1.90 -13.69 -4.90
C ILE A 87 -1.55 -14.89 -4.02
N ARG A 88 -0.29 -15.33 -4.02
CA ARG A 88 0.12 -16.50 -3.22
C ARG A 88 -0.06 -16.26 -1.72
N CYS A 89 0.31 -15.07 -1.23
CA CYS A 89 0.16 -14.71 0.18
C CYS A 89 -1.32 -14.57 0.58
N ALA A 90 -2.13 -14.00 -0.31
CA ALA A 90 -3.56 -13.82 -0.11
C ALA A 90 -4.30 -15.17 -0.07
N THR A 91 -3.98 -16.07 -1.00
CA THR A 91 -4.52 -17.44 -1.05
C THR A 91 -4.13 -18.23 0.18
N ALA A 92 -2.85 -18.20 0.58
CA ALA A 92 -2.39 -18.90 1.79
C ALA A 92 -3.09 -18.42 3.08
N ARG A 93 -3.61 -17.19 3.09
CA ARG A 93 -4.38 -16.61 4.22
C ARG A 93 -5.90 -16.70 4.03
N GLY A 94 -6.37 -17.42 3.02
CA GLY A 94 -7.79 -17.69 2.76
C GLY A 94 -8.57 -16.52 2.15
N HIS A 95 -7.92 -15.43 1.76
CA HIS A 95 -8.63 -14.26 1.21
C HIS A 95 -9.27 -14.56 -0.14
N THR A 96 -8.65 -15.40 -0.96
CA THR A 96 -9.17 -15.72 -2.31
C THR A 96 -10.39 -16.64 -2.29
N CYS A 97 -10.77 -17.21 -1.15
CA CYS A 97 -11.96 -18.05 -0.99
C CYS A 97 -13.24 -17.23 -0.78
N ILE A 98 -13.11 -15.91 -0.57
CA ILE A 98 -14.20 -15.00 -0.27
C ILE A 98 -14.42 -14.10 -1.49
N LYS A 99 -15.68 -13.86 -1.86
CA LYS A 99 -16.01 -12.88 -2.89
C LYS A 99 -15.64 -11.47 -2.42
N ASP A 100 -14.85 -10.76 -3.22
CA ASP A 100 -14.39 -9.39 -2.97
C ASP A 100 -13.77 -9.18 -1.56
N PRO A 101 -12.67 -9.90 -1.21
CA PRO A 101 -12.16 -9.96 0.17
C PRO A 101 -11.57 -8.64 0.66
N TYR A 102 -11.18 -7.75 -0.27
CA TYR A 102 -10.45 -6.52 0.01
C TYR A 102 -11.28 -5.28 -0.28
N ILE A 103 -10.93 -4.18 0.39
CA ILE A 103 -11.47 -2.85 0.12
C ILE A 103 -11.38 -2.52 -1.38
N ALA A 104 -12.37 -1.80 -1.90
CA ALA A 104 -12.43 -1.47 -3.33
C ALA A 104 -11.17 -0.73 -3.80
N GLY A 105 -10.65 -1.13 -4.96
CA GLY A 105 -9.44 -0.57 -5.58
C GLY A 105 -8.15 -1.34 -5.28
N VAL A 106 -8.14 -2.27 -4.31
CA VAL A 106 -7.00 -3.17 -4.12
C VAL A 106 -7.09 -4.31 -5.13
N ARG A 107 -5.99 -4.53 -5.87
CA ARG A 107 -5.88 -5.66 -6.81
C ARG A 107 -5.10 -6.80 -6.19
N ILE A 108 -5.44 -8.03 -6.55
CA ILE A 108 -4.65 -9.22 -6.21
C ILE A 108 -3.81 -9.58 -7.44
N THR A 109 -2.49 -9.54 -7.30
CA THR A 109 -1.56 -9.72 -8.43
C THR A 109 -0.35 -10.57 -8.04
N SER A 110 0.57 -10.80 -8.98
CA SER A 110 1.76 -11.61 -8.74
C SER A 110 2.91 -10.80 -8.14
N VAL A 111 3.79 -11.48 -7.39
CA VAL A 111 5.07 -10.90 -6.93
C VAL A 111 5.95 -10.42 -8.09
N TYR A 112 5.72 -10.95 -9.30
CA TYR A 112 6.42 -10.53 -10.52
C TYR A 112 6.07 -9.10 -10.98
N ASP A 113 5.08 -8.44 -10.38
CA ASP A 113 4.85 -7.00 -10.56
C ASP A 113 5.93 -6.15 -9.88
N ILE A 114 6.57 -6.66 -8.81
CA ILE A 114 7.53 -5.91 -8.02
C ILE A 114 8.75 -5.48 -8.86
N PRO A 115 9.43 -6.36 -9.63
CA PRO A 115 10.55 -5.94 -10.48
C PRO A 115 10.19 -4.80 -11.45
N GLN A 116 9.01 -4.86 -12.06
CA GLN A 116 8.53 -3.79 -12.94
C GLN A 116 8.34 -2.47 -12.18
N TRP A 117 7.69 -2.53 -11.02
CA TRP A 117 7.52 -1.36 -10.16
C TRP A 117 8.84 -0.78 -9.66
N ILE A 118 9.83 -1.61 -9.34
CA ILE A 118 11.16 -1.17 -8.96
C ILE A 118 11.85 -0.47 -10.13
N ALA A 119 11.79 -1.03 -11.34
CA ALA A 119 12.39 -0.44 -12.53
C ALA A 119 11.82 0.95 -12.87
N GLU A 120 10.54 1.17 -12.59
CA GLU A 120 9.86 2.45 -12.82
C GLU A 120 9.95 3.45 -11.65
N SER A 121 10.46 3.04 -10.49
CA SER A 121 10.45 3.87 -9.28
C SER A 121 11.76 4.59 -9.07
N ASP A 122 11.69 5.87 -8.70
CA ASP A 122 12.86 6.63 -8.26
C ASP A 122 13.39 6.13 -6.91
N LYS A 123 12.49 5.63 -6.07
CA LYS A 123 12.78 5.15 -4.71
C LYS A 123 11.91 3.95 -4.35
N VAL A 124 12.50 3.03 -3.60
CA VAL A 124 11.82 1.85 -3.07
C VAL A 124 12.04 1.80 -1.57
N LEU A 125 10.97 1.60 -0.81
CA LEU A 125 11.01 1.42 0.63
C LEU A 125 10.42 0.05 0.98
N ASN A 126 11.10 -0.71 1.82
CA ASN A 126 10.54 -1.92 2.43
C ASN A 126 10.24 -1.65 3.91
N LEU A 127 9.06 -2.06 4.37
CA LEU A 127 8.60 -1.98 5.76
C LEU A 127 8.13 -3.36 6.20
N GLY A 128 8.79 -3.91 7.22
CA GLY A 128 8.68 -5.31 7.55
C GLY A 128 9.47 -5.74 8.75
#